data_AF-A0A9D8J7F7-F1
#
_entry.id   AF-A0A9D8J7F7-F1
#
_cell.length_a   1.000
_cell.length_b   1.000
_cell.length_c   1.000
_cell.angle_alpha   90.00
_cell.angle_beta   90.00
_cell.angle_gamma   90.00
#
_symmetry.space_group_name_H-M   'P 1'
#
loop_
_entity.id
_entity.type
_entity.pdbx_description
1 polymer ?
#
loop_
_entity_poly.entity_id
_entity_poly.type
_entity_poly.pdbx_seq_one_letter_code
_entity_poly.pdbx_strand_id
1 'polypeptide(L)' 'MKIFFASSLVAASLAISTIGVTSQNLSVPLIERAKLFGNPSRSGASLAPDGKHLAWLAPRDDVMNIWI' A
#
# COMPACT_ATOMS: atom_id res chain seq x y z
N MET A 1 11.92 27.57 67.22
CA MET A 1 13.21 27.21 67.87
C MET A 1 13.70 25.91 67.27
N LYS A 2 14.93 25.90 66.70
CA LYS A 2 15.78 24.73 66.38
C LYS A 2 15.23 23.71 65.33
N ILE A 3 15.69 23.74 64.06
CA ILE A 3 16.86 23.05 63.43
C ILE A 3 16.71 21.51 63.37
N PHE A 4 17.12 20.69 62.38
CA PHE A 4 17.96 20.69 61.16
C PHE A 4 17.45 19.50 60.29
N PHE A 5 17.81 19.37 59.00
CA PHE A 5 18.41 18.16 58.38
C PHE A 5 18.49 18.33 56.85
N ALA A 6 19.72 18.37 56.35
CA ALA A 6 20.03 18.24 54.94
C ALA A 6 19.88 16.77 54.50
N SER A 7 19.28 16.54 53.35
CA SER A 7 19.60 15.35 52.54
C SER A 7 19.37 15.63 51.08
N SER A 8 20.45 15.43 50.35
CA SER A 8 20.61 15.51 48.90
C SER A 8 19.58 14.64 48.19
N LEU A 9 18.90 15.22 47.20
CA LEU A 9 18.32 14.42 46.12
C LEU A 9 18.76 15.01 44.79
N VAL A 10 19.81 14.41 44.24
CA VAL A 10 20.18 14.55 42.83
C VAL A 10 19.03 13.97 42.01
N ALA A 11 18.35 14.82 41.25
CA ALA A 11 17.45 14.39 40.20
C ALA A 11 17.95 14.96 38.87
N ALA A 12 18.90 14.26 38.26
CA ALA A 12 19.25 14.47 36.86
C ALA A 12 18.10 13.95 35.98
N SER A 13 17.12 14.80 35.69
CA SER A 13 16.08 14.48 34.71
C SER A 13 16.70 14.52 33.31
N LEU A 14 16.97 13.33 32.77
CA LEU A 14 17.18 13.12 31.34
C LEU A 14 15.87 13.47 30.62
N ALA A 15 15.81 14.64 30.01
CA ALA A 15 14.74 15.00 29.09
C ALA A 15 14.88 14.13 27.82
N ILE A 16 14.16 13.03 27.77
CA ILE A 16 14.05 12.21 26.56
C ILE A 16 13.24 13.04 25.56
N SER A 17 13.93 13.63 24.59
CA SER A 17 13.31 14.33 23.47
C SER A 17 12.64 13.26 22.61
N THR A 18 11.32 13.16 22.68
CA THR A 18 10.56 12.32 21.76
C THR A 18 10.64 12.96 20.37
N ILE A 19 11.45 12.37 19.50
CA ILE A 19 11.45 12.71 18.09
C ILE A 19 10.07 12.30 17.57
N GLY A 20 9.20 13.28 17.37
CA GLY A 20 7.90 13.07 16.76
C GLY A 20 8.09 12.56 15.34
N VAL A 21 7.85 11.26 15.13
CA VAL A 21 7.76 10.69 13.78
C VAL A 21 6.48 11.22 13.18
N THR A 22 6.58 12.27 12.36
CA THR A 22 5.45 12.70 11.52
C THR A 22 5.31 11.67 10.41
N SER A 23 4.30 10.80 10.49
CA SER A 23 3.91 9.97 9.37
C SER A 23 3.37 10.91 8.29
N GLN A 24 4.19 11.20 7.29
CA GLN A 24 3.82 11.98 6.12
C GLN A 24 2.69 11.23 5.41
N ASN A 25 1.45 11.57 5.72
CA ASN A 25 0.29 11.11 4.97
C ASN A 25 0.26 11.87 3.65
N LEU A 26 1.19 11.52 2.76
CA LEU A 26 1.14 11.92 1.38
C LEU A 26 -0.13 11.27 0.83
N SER A 27 -1.13 12.07 0.53
CA SER A 27 -2.38 11.67 -0.14
C SER A 27 -2.07 11.24 -1.58
N VAL A 28 -1.29 10.17 -1.74
CA VAL A 28 -1.04 9.52 -3.01
C VAL A 28 -2.26 8.65 -3.30
N PRO A 29 -2.93 8.83 -4.44
CA PRO A 29 -4.05 7.98 -4.81
C PRO A 29 -3.57 6.54 -4.90
N LEU A 30 -4.14 5.67 -4.06
CA LEU A 30 -3.81 4.25 -4.05
C LEU A 30 -4.40 3.58 -5.30
N ILE A 31 -3.63 2.68 -5.91
CA ILE A 31 -4.14 1.83 -6.99
C ILE A 31 -5.11 0.82 -6.39
N GLU A 32 -6.30 0.74 -6.97
CA GLU A 32 -7.29 -0.25 -6.55
C GLU A 32 -6.75 -1.68 -6.71
N ARG A 33 -6.98 -2.53 -5.70
CA ARG A 33 -6.56 -3.94 -5.71
C ARG A 33 -7.06 -4.67 -6.96
N ALA A 34 -8.31 -4.41 -7.37
CA ALA A 34 -8.91 -5.04 -8.54
C ALA A 34 -8.16 -4.72 -9.84
N LYS A 35 -7.49 -3.57 -9.92
CA LYS A 35 -6.70 -3.20 -11.10
C LYS A 35 -5.38 -3.95 -11.20
N LEU A 36 -4.87 -4.45 -10.07
CA LEU A 36 -3.63 -5.23 -10.01
C LEU A 36 -3.89 -6.74 -10.13
N PHE A 37 -5.01 -7.22 -9.60
CA PHE A 37 -5.26 -8.66 -9.44
C PHE A 37 -6.58 -9.15 -10.03
N GLY A 38 -7.40 -8.26 -10.59
CA GLY A 38 -8.65 -8.62 -11.25
C GLY A 38 -8.44 -9.16 -12.66
N ASN A 39 -9.54 -9.53 -13.30
CA ASN A 39 -9.53 -10.00 -14.68
C ASN A 39 -9.09 -8.87 -15.64
N PRO A 40 -8.09 -9.10 -16.52
CA PRO A 40 -7.71 -8.13 -17.53
C PRO A 40 -8.85 -7.88 -18.53
N SER A 41 -8.90 -6.69 -19.11
CA SER A 41 -9.89 -6.35 -20.13
C SER A 41 -9.72 -7.18 -21.40
N ARG A 42 -8.47 -7.35 -21.86
CA ARG A 42 -8.06 -8.23 -22.96
C ARG A 42 -6.64 -8.74 -22.73
N SER A 43 -6.39 -10.01 -23.02
CA SER A 43 -5.04 -10.59 -22.96
C SER A 43 -4.87 -11.75 -23.95
N GLY A 44 -3.63 -12.16 -24.19
CA GLY A 44 -3.32 -13.36 -24.98
C GLY A 44 -3.79 -13.32 -26.43
N ALA A 45 -3.72 -12.16 -27.08
CA ALA A 45 -4.15 -12.02 -28.48
C ALA A 45 -3.33 -12.91 -29.41
N SER A 46 -4.00 -13.63 -30.32
CA SER A 46 -3.40 -14.48 -31.33
C SER A 46 -4.07 -14.26 -32.69
N LEU A 47 -3.27 -14.03 -33.72
CA LEU A 47 -3.76 -13.84 -35.09
C LEU A 47 -3.53 -15.14 -35.87
N ALA A 48 -4.56 -15.61 -36.58
CA ALA A 48 -4.41 -16.72 -37.50
C ALA A 48 -3.41 -16.39 -38.63
N PRO A 49 -2.62 -17.35 -39.15
CA PRO A 49 -1.63 -17.09 -40.19
C PRO A 49 -2.21 -16.49 -41.48
N ASP A 50 -3.48 -16.76 -41.77
CA ASP A 50 -4.20 -16.22 -42.93
C ASP A 50 -4.82 -14.83 -42.66
N GLY A 51 -4.71 -14.32 -41.44
CA GLY A 51 -5.21 -13.01 -41.01
C GLY A 51 -6.73 -12.91 -40.86
N LYS A 52 -7.48 -14.01 -40.99
CA LYS A 52 -8.95 -13.97 -40.99
C LYS A 52 -9.58 -14.00 -39.61
N HIS A 53 -8.85 -14.48 -38.62
CA HIS A 53 -9.35 -14.67 -37.25
C HIS A 53 -8.37 -14.11 -36.23
N LEU A 54 -8.93 -13.51 -35.19
CA LEU A 54 -8.17 -13.00 -34.05
C LEU A 54 -8.78 -13.60 -32.79
N ALA A 55 -8.02 -14.42 -32.07
CA ALA A 55 -8.46 -14.94 -30.78
C ALA A 55 -7.89 -14.09 -29.63
N TRP A 56 -8.66 -13.90 -28.56
CA TRP A 56 -8.18 -13.27 -27.32
C TRP A 56 -8.98 -13.71 -26.10
N LEU A 57 -8.43 -13.48 -24.91
CA LEU A 57 -9.09 -13.70 -23.64
C LEU A 57 -9.74 -12.40 -23.16
N ALA A 58 -11.03 -12.45 -22.79
CA ALA A 58 -11.70 -11.34 -22.13
C ALA A 58 -12.86 -11.84 -21.23
N PRO A 59 -13.13 -11.18 -20.10
CA PRO A 59 -14.17 -11.58 -19.18
C PRO A 59 -15.58 -11.26 -19.71
N ARG A 60 -16.53 -12.15 -19.43
CA ARG A 60 -17.97 -11.93 -19.53
C ARG A 60 -18.57 -12.39 -18.21
N ASP A 61 -19.33 -11.52 -17.55
CA ASP A 61 -19.93 -11.79 -16.24
C ASP A 61 -18.90 -12.31 -15.20
N ASP A 62 -17.72 -11.65 -15.17
CA ASP A 62 -16.57 -11.97 -14.32
C ASP A 62 -15.88 -13.34 -14.57
N VAL A 63 -16.33 -14.08 -15.59
CA VAL A 63 -15.70 -15.33 -16.02
C VAL A 63 -14.84 -15.07 -17.27
N MET A 64 -13.58 -15.52 -17.24
CA MET A 64 -12.68 -15.41 -18.39
C MET A 64 -13.14 -16.29 -19.54
N ASN A 65 -13.32 -15.70 -20.72
CA ASN A 65 -13.76 -16.40 -21.93
C ASN A 65 -12.77 -16.23 -23.07
N ILE A 66 -12.83 -17.16 -24.02
CA ILE A 66 -12.11 -17.09 -25.30
C ILE A 66 -13.05 -16.46 -26.34
N TRP A 67 -12.54 -15.47 -27.04
CA TRP A 67 -13.19 -14.80 -28.17
C TRP A 67 -12.42 -15.11 -29.44
N ILE A 68 -13.11 -15.14 -30.59
CA ILE A 68 -12.58 -15.46 -31.93
C ILE A 68 -13.18 -14.48 -32.94
#